data_AF-A0A970X7S1-F1
#
_entry.id   AF-A0A970X7S1-F1
#
_cell.length_a   1.000
_cell.length_b   1.000
_cell.length_c   1.000
_cell.angle_alpha   90.00
_cell.angle_beta   90.00
_cell.angle_gamma   90.00
#
_symmetry.space_group_name_H-M   'P 1'
#
loop_
_entity.id
_entity.type
_entity.pdbx_description
1 polymer ?
#
loop_
_entity_poly.entity_id
_entity_poly.type
_entity_poly.pdbx_seq_one_letter_code
_entity_poly.pdbx_strand_id
1 'polypeptide(L)'
;MRKRRGRGIKRLETAVEEAKAALAKGDSAGAAKVVRDLGYTPGMTDALGAIVEQRTQPDAEDRIAKRLAEYDYRSMKRLERTRILVRMGPALGLMGTLIPLSPALAALAEGDVQQLTDDLRVAFSVTVAGLLVGMIAFAVSLVRDRLYAQDYSDVEYVHAGLAEVPVHPSPRAPATGEAKVAATEVAQLGTVTLPTPSTPPAPGATAGGDGQQKPPAPGATPPGAPPGKPAPEGT
;
A
#
# COMPACT_ATOMS: atom_id res chain seq x y z
N MET A 1 -28.61 15.96 6.73
CA MET A 1 -27.17 15.80 6.41
C MET A 1 -26.27 16.80 7.17
N ARG A 2 -26.22 16.78 8.51
CA ARG A 2 -25.55 17.81 9.34
C ARG A 2 -24.52 17.28 10.37
N LYS A 3 -24.03 16.03 10.27
CA LYS A 3 -23.06 15.46 11.24
C LYS A 3 -21.57 15.68 10.90
N ARG A 4 -21.21 16.26 9.75
CA ARG A 4 -19.79 16.49 9.35
C ARG A 4 -19.10 17.68 10.03
N ARG A 5 -19.79 18.49 10.84
CA ARG A 5 -19.18 19.56 11.67
C ARG A 5 -18.49 19.04 12.95
N GLY A 6 -18.55 17.72 13.21
CA GLY A 6 -18.03 17.09 14.43
C GLY A 6 -16.55 16.70 14.42
N ARG A 7 -15.83 16.86 13.30
CA ARG A 7 -14.36 16.70 13.21
C ARG A 7 -13.63 17.99 13.58
N GLY A 8 -14.09 18.62 14.67
CA GLY A 8 -13.47 19.84 15.15
C GLY A 8 -12.09 19.51 15.70
N ILE A 9 -11.08 20.22 15.22
CA ILE A 9 -9.69 20.19 15.73
C ILE A 9 -9.67 20.19 17.26
N LYS A 10 -10.55 20.99 17.90
CA LYS A 10 -10.74 21.02 19.36
C LYS A 10 -11.03 19.66 20.01
N ARG A 11 -11.77 18.76 19.36
CA ARG A 11 -12.06 17.41 19.88
C ARG A 11 -10.84 16.52 19.79
N LEU A 12 -10.07 16.62 18.69
CA LEU A 12 -8.80 15.92 18.54
C LEU A 12 -7.79 16.40 19.59
N GLU A 13 -7.63 17.71 19.74
CA GLU A 13 -6.77 18.32 20.77
C GLU A 13 -7.15 17.84 22.17
N THR A 14 -8.44 17.94 22.54
CA THR A 14 -8.91 17.52 23.87
C THR A 14 -8.65 16.04 24.14
N ALA A 15 -8.92 15.18 23.15
CA ALA A 15 -8.72 13.74 23.30
C ALA A 15 -7.23 13.35 23.31
N VAL A 16 -6.39 14.05 22.55
CA VAL A 16 -4.93 13.88 22.62
C VAL A 16 -4.44 14.27 24.02
N GLU A 17 -4.84 15.42 24.55
CA GLU A 17 -4.44 15.85 25.90
C GLU A 17 -4.94 14.89 27.00
N GLU A 18 -6.17 14.40 26.90
CA GLU A 18 -6.71 13.39 27.82
C GLU A 18 -5.96 12.06 27.72
N ALA A 19 -5.61 11.63 26.51
CA ALA A 19 -4.81 10.44 26.28
C ALA A 19 -3.38 10.59 26.80
N LYS A 20 -2.73 11.76 26.59
CA LYS A 20 -1.43 12.10 27.19
C LYS A 20 -1.49 12.02 28.71
N ALA A 21 -2.53 12.57 29.32
CA ALA A 21 -2.72 12.54 30.77
C ALA A 21 -2.96 11.12 31.33
N ALA A 22 -3.64 10.25 30.58
CA ALA A 22 -3.82 8.84 30.93
C ALA A 22 -2.50 8.05 30.80
N LEU A 23 -1.74 8.29 29.73
CA LEU A 23 -0.42 7.67 29.52
C LEU A 23 0.60 8.08 30.58
N ALA A 24 0.59 9.35 31.00
CA ALA A 24 1.46 9.83 32.10
C ALA A 24 1.18 9.12 33.43
N LYS A 25 -0.03 8.56 33.61
CA LYS A 25 -0.43 7.77 34.78
C LYS A 25 -0.16 6.27 34.60
N GLY A 26 0.39 5.84 33.46
CA GLY A 26 0.60 4.43 33.12
C GLY A 26 -0.67 3.69 32.65
N ASP A 27 -1.77 4.40 32.41
CA ASP A 27 -3.05 3.81 31.98
C ASP A 27 -3.15 3.75 30.44
N SER A 28 -2.48 2.77 29.85
CA SER A 28 -2.52 2.51 28.40
C SER A 28 -3.92 2.09 27.92
N ALA A 29 -4.73 1.47 28.78
CA ALA A 29 -6.07 1.00 28.42
C ALA A 29 -7.07 2.16 28.35
N GLY A 30 -7.00 3.10 29.29
CA GLY A 30 -7.77 4.35 29.28
C GLY A 30 -7.39 5.24 28.09
N ALA A 31 -6.10 5.40 27.83
CA ALA A 31 -5.61 6.13 26.66
C ALA A 31 -6.10 5.51 25.34
N ALA A 32 -6.08 4.18 25.21
CA ALA A 32 -6.57 3.49 24.01
C ALA A 32 -8.08 3.71 23.82
N LYS A 33 -8.87 3.77 24.90
CA LYS A 33 -10.31 4.02 24.83
C LYS A 33 -10.61 5.43 24.32
N VAL A 34 -9.95 6.45 24.89
CA VAL A 34 -10.10 7.86 24.49
C VAL A 34 -9.76 8.06 23.02
N VAL A 35 -8.67 7.43 22.57
CA VAL A 35 -8.19 7.54 21.18
C VAL A 35 -9.06 6.72 20.22
N ARG A 36 -9.60 5.55 20.64
CA ARG A 36 -10.57 4.77 19.85
C ARG A 36 -11.89 5.51 19.64
N ASP A 37 -12.34 6.30 20.62
CA ASP A 37 -13.58 7.08 20.52
C ASP A 37 -13.49 8.23 19.48
N LEU A 38 -12.28 8.54 18.99
CA LEU A 38 -12.05 9.42 17.84
C LEU A 38 -12.28 8.72 16.49
N GLY A 39 -12.23 7.40 16.44
CA GLY A 39 -12.32 6.63 15.22
C GLY A 39 -13.72 6.69 14.58
N TYR A 40 -13.81 7.27 13.39
CA TYR A 40 -15.06 7.37 12.63
C TYR A 40 -15.35 6.15 11.75
N THR A 41 -14.30 5.44 11.38
CA THR A 41 -14.33 4.23 10.56
C THR A 41 -13.72 3.09 11.38
N PRO A 42 -14.25 1.85 11.30
CA PRO A 42 -13.71 0.72 12.06
C PRO A 42 -12.19 0.55 11.91
N GLY A 43 -11.66 0.75 10.68
CA GLY A 43 -10.22 0.67 10.45
C GLY A 43 -9.42 1.80 11.12
N MET A 44 -9.98 3.00 11.23
CA MET A 44 -9.34 4.11 11.94
C MET A 44 -9.33 3.84 13.45
N THR A 45 -10.43 3.34 14.01
CA THR A 45 -10.51 2.92 15.42
C THR A 45 -9.47 1.85 15.74
N ASP A 46 -9.33 0.85 14.89
CA ASP A 46 -8.32 -0.22 15.06
C ASP A 46 -6.89 0.33 14.98
N ALA A 47 -6.61 1.23 14.02
CA ALA A 47 -5.30 1.86 13.88
C ALA A 47 -4.94 2.71 15.10
N LEU A 48 -5.89 3.53 15.57
CA LEU A 48 -5.75 4.39 16.75
C LEU A 48 -5.52 3.59 18.04
N GLY A 49 -6.26 2.49 18.24
CA GLY A 49 -6.03 1.58 19.36
C GLY A 49 -4.65 0.91 19.31
N ALA A 50 -4.23 0.47 18.11
CA ALA A 50 -2.94 -0.19 17.91
C ALA A 50 -1.74 0.72 18.23
N ILE A 51 -1.83 2.03 17.97
CA ILE A 51 -0.79 3.01 18.30
C ILE A 51 -0.53 3.06 19.81
N VAL A 52 -1.60 3.02 20.62
CA VAL A 52 -1.49 3.10 22.09
C VAL A 52 -1.01 1.78 22.69
N GLU A 53 -1.54 0.65 22.22
CA GLU A 53 -1.21 -0.68 22.74
C GLU A 53 0.23 -1.11 22.44
N GLN A 54 0.82 -0.62 21.34
CA GLN A 54 2.18 -1.01 20.92
C GLN A 54 3.29 -0.17 21.54
N ARG A 55 2.98 1.00 22.12
CA ARG A 55 3.98 1.88 22.75
C ARG A 55 4.80 1.23 23.87
N THR A 56 4.24 0.24 24.55
CA THR A 56 4.91 -0.41 25.68
C THR A 56 5.94 -1.47 25.23
N GLN A 57 6.08 -1.73 23.92
CA GLN A 57 7.03 -2.71 23.40
C GLN A 57 8.34 -2.06 22.92
N PRO A 58 9.49 -2.78 23.03
CA PRO A 58 10.80 -2.26 22.63
C PRO A 58 10.92 -1.96 21.13
N ASP A 59 10.08 -2.55 20.27
CA ASP A 59 10.02 -2.30 18.82
C ASP A 59 8.75 -1.49 18.42
N ALA A 60 8.30 -0.57 19.28
CA ALA A 60 7.03 0.12 19.11
C ALA A 60 6.94 0.89 17.78
N GLU A 61 7.98 1.61 17.40
CA GLU A 61 7.96 2.49 16.21
C GLU A 61 7.78 1.69 14.91
N ASP A 62 8.57 0.64 14.70
CA ASP A 62 8.48 -0.20 13.50
C ASP A 62 7.13 -0.95 13.40
N ARG A 63 6.59 -1.39 14.54
CA ARG A 63 5.28 -2.07 14.59
C ARG A 63 4.13 -1.11 14.30
N ILE A 64 4.18 0.09 14.85
CA ILE A 64 3.20 1.15 14.58
C ILE A 64 3.24 1.54 13.11
N ALA A 65 4.43 1.77 12.55
CA ALA A 65 4.62 2.07 11.14
C ALA A 65 4.04 0.96 10.24
N LYS A 66 4.32 -0.31 10.55
CA LYS A 66 3.78 -1.46 9.81
C LYS A 66 2.26 -1.56 9.90
N ARG A 67 1.65 -1.28 11.05
CA ARG A 67 0.18 -1.30 11.22
C ARG A 67 -0.48 -0.15 10.46
N LEU A 68 0.13 1.03 10.45
CA LEU A 68 -0.35 2.17 9.70
C LEU A 68 -0.30 1.90 8.19
N ALA A 69 0.79 1.30 7.71
CA ALA A 69 0.92 0.84 6.33
C ALA A 69 -0.14 -0.21 5.95
N GLU A 70 -0.43 -1.17 6.83
CA GLU A 70 -1.49 -2.17 6.62
C GLU A 70 -2.89 -1.52 6.54
N TYR A 71 -3.16 -0.51 7.40
CA TYR A 71 -4.40 0.26 7.33
C TYR A 71 -4.55 1.04 6.02
N ASP A 72 -3.48 1.70 5.58
CA ASP A 72 -3.45 2.43 4.32
C ASP A 72 -3.66 1.48 3.13
N TYR A 73 -2.96 0.35 3.10
CA TYR A 73 -3.12 -0.68 2.07
C TYR A 73 -4.56 -1.21 1.98
N ARG A 74 -5.20 -1.50 3.12
CA ARG A 74 -6.61 -1.93 3.15
C ARG A 74 -7.56 -0.85 2.64
N SER A 75 -7.30 0.40 2.99
CA SER A 75 -8.08 1.55 2.55
C SER A 75 -7.97 1.76 1.03
N MET A 76 -6.75 1.69 0.49
CA MET A 76 -6.47 1.73 -0.94
C MET A 76 -7.18 0.61 -1.69
N LYS A 77 -7.09 -0.64 -1.22
CA LYS A 77 -7.78 -1.79 -1.85
C LYS A 77 -9.31 -1.60 -1.94
N ARG A 78 -9.92 -0.94 -0.96
CA ARG A 78 -11.36 -0.62 -0.98
C ARG A 78 -11.69 0.46 -2.01
N LEU A 79 -10.81 1.45 -2.18
CA LEU A 79 -10.93 2.48 -3.21
C LEU A 79 -10.78 1.91 -4.62
N GLU A 80 -9.79 1.04 -4.82
CA GLU A 80 -9.56 0.36 -6.09
C GLU A 80 -10.80 -0.40 -6.57
N ARG A 81 -11.46 -1.16 -5.68
CA ARG A 81 -12.71 -1.85 -6.01
C ARG A 81 -13.81 -0.90 -6.49
N THR A 82 -13.95 0.27 -5.84
CA THR A 82 -14.94 1.26 -6.26
C THR A 82 -14.54 1.90 -7.60
N ARG A 83 -13.25 2.20 -7.81
CA ARG A 83 -12.73 2.73 -9.07
C ARG A 83 -12.86 1.75 -10.25
N ILE A 84 -12.75 0.45 -9.99
CA ILE A 84 -13.06 -0.60 -10.98
C ILE A 84 -14.54 -0.53 -11.36
N LEU A 85 -15.46 -0.45 -10.40
CA LEU A 85 -16.89 -0.33 -10.67
C LEU A 85 -17.25 0.92 -11.48
N VAL A 86 -16.56 2.04 -11.25
CA VAL A 86 -16.72 3.28 -12.05
C VAL A 86 -16.45 3.04 -13.53
N ARG A 87 -15.42 2.24 -13.85
CA ARG A 87 -15.04 1.94 -15.23
C ARG A 87 -15.87 0.81 -15.83
N MET A 88 -16.19 -0.21 -15.03
CA MET A 88 -16.93 -1.38 -15.47
C MET A 88 -18.43 -1.09 -15.66
N GLY A 89 -19.04 -0.20 -14.87
CA GLY A 89 -20.47 0.11 -15.00
C GLY A 89 -20.87 0.55 -16.42
N PRO A 90 -20.22 1.58 -16.99
CA PRO A 90 -20.45 1.99 -18.37
C PRO A 90 -20.12 0.90 -19.40
N ALA A 91 -19.00 0.18 -19.22
CA ALA A 91 -18.59 -0.88 -20.13
C ALA A 91 -19.60 -2.05 -20.18
N LEU A 92 -20.19 -2.41 -19.03
CA LEU A 92 -21.25 -3.41 -18.94
C LEU A 92 -22.55 -2.93 -19.60
N GLY A 93 -22.89 -1.65 -19.46
CA GLY A 93 -24.02 -1.04 -20.17
C GLY A 93 -23.87 -1.12 -21.70
N LEU A 94 -22.67 -0.81 -22.20
CA LEU A 94 -22.33 -0.94 -23.63
C LEU A 94 -22.34 -2.39 -24.11
N MET A 95 -21.90 -3.35 -23.30
CA MET A 95 -22.03 -4.77 -23.66
C MET A 95 -23.49 -5.23 -23.68
N GLY A 96 -24.30 -4.74 -22.73
CA GLY A 96 -25.70 -5.11 -22.61
C GLY A 96 -26.57 -4.66 -23.78
N THR A 97 -26.15 -3.65 -24.54
CA THR A 97 -26.85 -3.25 -25.77
C THR A 97 -26.61 -4.18 -26.94
N LEU A 98 -25.54 -4.99 -26.93
CA LEU A 98 -25.23 -5.89 -28.05
C LEU A 98 -26.19 -7.08 -28.12
N ILE A 99 -26.81 -7.47 -27.01
CA ILE A 99 -27.76 -8.60 -26.93
C ILE A 99 -29.06 -8.31 -27.71
N PRO A 100 -29.78 -7.19 -27.45
CA PRO A 100 -30.99 -6.83 -28.20
C PRO A 100 -30.71 -6.28 -29.62
N LEU A 101 -29.46 -5.92 -29.94
CA LEU A 101 -29.14 -5.40 -31.27
C LEU A 101 -29.23 -6.48 -32.37
N SER A 102 -28.88 -7.73 -32.04
CA SER A 102 -28.98 -8.85 -32.98
C SER A 102 -30.41 -9.10 -33.48
N PRO A 103 -31.44 -9.24 -32.62
CA PRO A 103 -32.83 -9.37 -33.08
C PRO A 103 -33.38 -8.09 -33.71
N ALA A 104 -32.97 -6.91 -33.24
CA ALA A 104 -33.37 -5.63 -33.84
C ALA A 104 -32.98 -5.55 -35.34
N LEU A 105 -31.77 -5.99 -35.69
CA LEU A 105 -31.31 -6.02 -37.09
C LEU A 105 -32.08 -7.05 -37.94
N ALA A 106 -32.50 -8.17 -37.34
CA ALA A 106 -33.34 -9.15 -38.03
C ALA A 106 -34.75 -8.59 -38.28
N ALA A 107 -35.37 -7.96 -37.29
CA ALA A 107 -36.67 -7.30 -37.42
C ALA A 107 -36.66 -6.20 -38.51
N LEU A 108 -35.54 -5.45 -38.62
CA LEU A 108 -35.35 -4.48 -39.70
C LEU A 108 -35.34 -5.13 -41.09
N ALA A 109 -34.71 -6.31 -41.23
CA ALA A 109 -34.68 -7.04 -42.50
C ALA A 109 -36.07 -7.57 -42.91
N GLU A 110 -36.94 -7.84 -41.94
CA GLU A 110 -38.32 -8.29 -42.14
C GLU A 110 -39.32 -7.11 -42.29
N GLY A 111 -38.89 -5.88 -42.04
CA GLY A 111 -39.72 -4.68 -42.09
C GLY A 111 -40.61 -4.47 -40.85
N ASP A 112 -40.38 -5.20 -39.76
CA ASP A 112 -41.10 -5.04 -38.49
C ASP A 112 -40.49 -3.89 -37.66
N VAL A 113 -40.99 -2.68 -37.93
CA VAL A 113 -40.61 -1.47 -37.20
C VAL A 113 -41.08 -1.44 -35.75
N GLN A 114 -42.10 -2.22 -35.38
CA GLN A 114 -42.64 -2.23 -34.03
C GLN A 114 -41.70 -3.02 -33.11
N GLN A 115 -41.34 -4.24 -33.53
CA GLN A 115 -40.37 -5.06 -32.82
C GLN A 115 -38.99 -4.39 -32.75
N LEU A 116 -38.54 -3.76 -33.85
CA LEU A 116 -37.31 -2.97 -33.87
C LEU A 116 -37.30 -1.88 -32.80
N THR A 117 -38.41 -1.14 -32.66
CA THR A 117 -38.50 -0.03 -31.71
C THR A 117 -38.44 -0.52 -30.27
N ASP A 118 -39.07 -1.66 -29.97
CA ASP A 118 -39.08 -2.22 -28.62
C ASP A 118 -37.70 -2.77 -28.23
N ASP A 119 -37.00 -3.46 -29.12
CA ASP A 119 -35.63 -3.94 -28.90
C ASP A 119 -34.65 -2.77 -28.67
N LEU A 120 -34.80 -1.67 -29.42
CA LEU A 120 -33.98 -0.46 -29.24
C LEU A 120 -34.25 0.25 -27.90
N ARG A 121 -35.50 0.30 -27.44
CA ARG A 121 -35.84 0.87 -26.13
C ARG A 121 -35.21 0.09 -24.99
N VAL A 122 -35.23 -1.24 -25.08
CA VAL A 122 -34.56 -2.11 -24.12
C VAL A 122 -33.05 -1.86 -24.13
N ALA A 123 -32.43 -1.81 -25.33
CA ALA A 123 -31.00 -1.51 -25.48
C ALA A 123 -30.61 -0.17 -24.83
N PHE A 124 -31.36 0.90 -25.11
CA PHE A 124 -31.09 2.23 -24.53
C PHE A 124 -31.19 2.22 -23.00
N SER A 125 -32.21 1.55 -22.45
CA SER A 125 -32.43 1.46 -21.01
C SER A 125 -31.26 0.79 -20.29
N VAL A 126 -30.67 -0.25 -20.88
CA VAL A 126 -29.50 -0.95 -20.33
C VAL A 126 -28.25 -0.04 -20.31
N THR A 127 -28.06 0.80 -21.33
CA THR A 127 -26.97 1.80 -21.34
C THR A 127 -27.16 2.81 -20.22
N VAL A 128 -28.38 3.35 -20.08
CA VAL A 128 -28.69 4.33 -19.04
C VAL A 128 -28.47 3.73 -17.65
N ALA A 129 -28.88 2.48 -17.43
CA ALA A 129 -28.63 1.76 -16.18
C ALA A 129 -27.13 1.58 -15.90
N GLY A 130 -26.34 1.17 -16.89
CA GLY A 130 -24.89 1.01 -16.75
C GLY A 130 -24.16 2.31 -16.42
N LEU A 131 -24.54 3.41 -17.09
CA LEU A 131 -24.05 4.75 -16.79
C LEU A 131 -24.43 5.21 -15.38
N LEU A 132 -25.68 4.98 -14.96
CA LEU A 132 -26.18 5.36 -13.64
C LEU A 132 -25.42 4.62 -12.53
N VAL A 133 -25.15 3.33 -12.70
CA VAL A 133 -24.31 2.56 -11.78
C VAL A 133 -22.88 3.12 -11.73
N GLY A 134 -22.28 3.43 -12.88
CA GLY A 134 -20.96 4.07 -12.95
C GLY A 134 -20.92 5.43 -12.23
N MET A 135 -21.96 6.25 -12.42
CA MET A 135 -22.11 7.57 -11.79
C MET A 135 -22.22 7.48 -10.27
N ILE A 136 -23.04 6.56 -9.76
CA ILE A 136 -23.16 6.32 -8.31
C ILE A 136 -21.85 5.81 -7.74
N ALA A 137 -21.19 4.84 -8.40
CA ALA A 137 -19.88 4.35 -7.99
C ALA A 137 -18.84 5.48 -7.94
N PHE A 138 -18.91 6.42 -8.89
CA PHE A 138 -17.97 7.55 -8.95
C PHE A 138 -18.22 8.54 -7.81
N ALA A 139 -19.48 8.89 -7.55
CA ALA A 139 -19.86 9.73 -6.42
C ALA A 139 -19.40 9.12 -5.08
N VAL A 140 -19.58 7.80 -4.90
CA VAL A 140 -19.10 7.08 -3.70
C VAL A 140 -17.57 7.12 -3.61
N SER A 141 -16.86 6.99 -4.74
CA SER A 141 -15.40 7.05 -4.80
C SER A 141 -14.90 8.41 -4.30
N LEU A 142 -15.45 9.52 -4.81
CA LEU A 142 -15.08 10.87 -4.39
C LEU A 142 -15.28 11.10 -2.88
N VAL A 143 -16.40 10.60 -2.34
CA VAL A 143 -16.68 10.72 -0.90
C VAL A 143 -15.71 9.89 -0.07
N ARG A 144 -15.38 8.68 -0.52
CA ARG A 144 -14.42 7.80 0.15
C ARG A 144 -13.01 8.37 0.11
N ASP A 145 -12.55 8.84 -1.05
CA ASP A 145 -11.23 9.48 -1.21
C ASP A 145 -11.06 10.63 -0.21
N ARG A 146 -12.08 11.50 -0.12
CA ARG A 146 -12.06 12.62 0.84
C ARG A 146 -12.09 12.17 2.30
N LEU A 147 -12.84 11.12 2.62
CA LEU A 147 -12.87 10.58 3.99
C LEU A 147 -11.53 9.97 4.38
N TYR A 148 -10.90 9.19 3.50
CA TYR A 148 -9.61 8.57 3.78
C TYR A 148 -8.48 9.60 3.92
N ALA A 149 -8.43 10.61 3.05
CA ALA A 149 -7.44 11.68 3.18
C ALA A 149 -7.53 12.39 4.54
N GLN A 150 -8.76 12.59 5.03
CA GLN A 150 -8.99 13.21 6.33
C GLN A 150 -8.69 12.25 7.49
N ASP A 151 -9.09 10.98 7.39
CA ASP A 151 -8.81 9.96 8.40
C ASP A 151 -7.29 9.72 8.56
N TYR A 152 -6.53 9.73 7.46
CA TYR A 152 -5.06 9.63 7.50
C TYR A 152 -4.43 10.79 8.24
N SER A 153 -4.82 12.03 7.91
CA SER A 153 -4.32 13.25 8.57
C SER A 153 -4.65 13.26 10.07
N ASP A 154 -5.84 12.78 10.46
CA ASP A 154 -6.24 12.71 11.86
C ASP A 154 -5.40 11.68 12.64
N VAL A 155 -5.13 10.51 12.05
CA VAL A 155 -4.29 9.48 12.70
C VAL A 155 -2.84 9.95 12.84
N GLU A 156 -2.29 10.60 11.81
CA GLU A 156 -0.95 11.18 11.86
C GLU A 156 -0.83 12.25 12.95
N TYR A 157 -1.83 13.13 13.07
CA TYR A 157 -1.89 14.14 14.13
C TYR A 157 -1.91 13.50 15.53
N VAL A 158 -2.72 12.47 15.75
CA VAL A 158 -2.77 11.76 17.04
C VAL A 158 -1.45 11.04 17.33
N HIS A 159 -0.86 10.39 16.32
CA HIS A 159 0.44 9.73 16.46
C HIS A 159 1.54 10.72 16.88
N ALA A 160 1.65 11.84 16.16
CA ALA A 160 2.63 12.89 16.45
C ALA A 160 2.41 13.50 17.84
N GLY A 161 1.15 13.81 18.20
CA GLY A 161 0.83 14.35 19.52
C GLY A 161 1.19 13.40 20.65
N LEU A 162 0.94 12.10 20.50
CA LEU A 162 1.32 11.13 21.51
C LEU A 162 2.85 10.94 21.58
N ALA A 163 3.59 11.10 20.47
CA ALA A 163 5.05 10.87 20.41
C ALA A 163 5.84 11.79 21.34
N GLU A 164 5.29 12.96 21.64
CA GLU A 164 5.86 13.93 22.59
C GLU A 164 5.86 13.43 24.05
N VAL A 165 5.02 12.45 24.41
CA VAL A 165 4.99 11.89 25.78
C VAL A 165 6.09 10.84 25.94
N PRO A 166 7.09 11.09 26.81
CA PRO A 166 8.14 10.10 27.07
C PRO A 166 7.52 8.85 27.69
N VAL A 167 7.78 7.69 27.08
CA VAL A 167 7.45 6.40 27.66
C VAL A 167 8.37 6.22 28.87
N HIS A 168 7.83 6.25 30.09
CA HIS A 168 8.63 5.98 31.28
C HIS A 168 9.20 4.55 31.18
N PRO A 169 10.53 4.37 31.20
CA PRO A 169 11.10 3.05 31.26
C PRO A 169 10.71 2.43 32.61
N SER A 170 10.05 1.27 32.57
CA SER A 170 9.88 0.44 33.78
C SER A 170 11.26 0.21 34.41
N PRO A 171 11.41 0.36 35.73
CA PRO A 171 12.69 0.19 36.41
C PRO A 171 13.07 -1.29 36.41
N ARG A 172 13.75 -1.71 35.35
CA ARG A 172 14.75 -2.78 35.37
C ARG A 172 15.97 -2.31 34.61
N ALA A 173 16.90 -1.73 35.37
CA ALA A 173 18.32 -1.73 35.08
C ALA A 173 18.98 -2.67 36.14
N PRO A 174 20.10 -3.34 35.85
CA PRO A 174 21.27 -2.66 35.31
C PRO A 174 22.03 -3.34 34.16
N ALA A 175 22.69 -2.46 33.40
CA ALA A 175 23.97 -2.60 32.68
C ALA A 175 24.06 -3.54 31.46
N THR A 176 24.34 -2.96 30.29
CA THR A 176 25.61 -3.17 29.58
C THR A 176 25.86 -2.02 28.60
N GLY A 177 26.95 -1.29 28.83
CA GLY A 177 27.80 -0.80 27.74
C GLY A 177 27.58 0.61 27.24
N GLU A 178 27.93 1.61 28.06
CA GLU A 178 28.37 2.91 27.57
C GLU A 178 29.58 2.74 26.65
N ALA A 179 29.58 3.38 25.48
CA ALA A 179 30.80 3.64 24.72
C ALA A 179 30.68 4.96 23.94
N LYS A 180 30.59 6.06 24.69
CA LYS A 180 31.12 7.35 24.26
C LYS A 180 32.35 7.62 25.11
N VAL A 181 33.54 7.35 24.58
CA VAL A 181 34.79 7.86 25.15
C VAL A 181 35.54 8.60 24.06
N ALA A 182 35.55 9.92 24.21
CA ALA A 182 36.47 10.79 23.50
C ALA A 182 37.77 10.92 24.32
N ALA A 183 38.86 11.05 23.58
CA ALA A 183 40.11 11.74 23.95
C ALA A 183 41.13 11.03 24.86
N THR A 184 42.26 10.70 24.22
CA THR A 184 43.62 11.13 24.62
C THR A 184 44.37 10.29 25.67
N GLU A 185 45.25 9.44 25.11
CA GLU A 185 46.69 9.36 25.38
C GLU A 185 47.17 8.91 26.77
N VAL A 186 47.73 7.70 26.87
CA VAL A 186 49.18 7.50 27.11
C VAL A 186 49.64 6.04 26.91
N ALA A 187 50.67 5.90 26.07
CA ALA A 187 51.85 5.04 26.23
C ALA A 187 51.79 3.50 26.07
N GLN A 188 52.48 3.07 24.98
CA GLN A 188 53.37 1.89 24.85
C GLN A 188 52.71 0.51 24.66
N LEU A 189 53.13 -0.38 23.74
CA LEU A 189 54.23 -0.49 22.78
C LEU A 189 53.90 -1.73 21.90
N GLY A 190 54.22 -1.72 20.59
CA GLY A 190 54.40 -2.97 19.83
C GLY A 190 53.74 -3.09 18.44
N THR A 191 54.34 -2.42 17.45
CA THR A 191 54.61 -2.91 16.07
C THR A 191 53.52 -3.64 15.25
N VAL A 192 53.15 -3.08 14.10
CA VAL A 192 53.54 -3.56 12.73
C VAL A 192 52.81 -2.75 11.63
N THR A 193 53.62 -2.07 10.82
CA THR A 193 53.59 -1.73 9.37
C THR A 193 52.28 -1.59 8.57
N LEU A 194 52.12 -0.42 7.92
CA LEU A 194 51.17 -0.08 6.82
C LEU A 194 51.63 -0.60 5.44
N PRO A 195 50.70 -0.84 4.49
CA PRO A 195 50.66 0.04 3.31
C PRO A 195 49.25 0.53 2.87
N THR A 196 49.30 1.61 2.08
CA THR A 196 48.30 2.58 1.58
C THR A 196 47.24 2.01 0.60
N PRO A 197 46.06 2.66 0.39
CA PRO A 197 44.90 2.06 -0.27
C PRO A 197 44.76 2.42 -1.77
N SER A 198 44.07 1.56 -2.54
CA SER A 198 43.41 1.94 -3.79
C SER A 198 42.08 1.20 -3.99
N THR A 199 41.11 1.99 -4.46
CA THR A 199 39.63 1.86 -4.47
C THR A 199 39.09 0.93 -5.58
N PRO A 200 37.84 0.40 -5.47
CA PRO A 200 37.30 -0.76 -6.20
C PRO A 200 36.45 -0.34 -7.44
N PRO A 201 35.74 -1.24 -8.16
CA PRO A 201 34.41 -1.71 -7.74
C PRO A 201 34.00 -3.16 -8.13
N ALA A 202 32.85 -3.57 -7.59
CA ALA A 202 32.06 -4.83 -7.67
C ALA A 202 31.48 -5.14 -9.10
N PRO A 203 30.51 -6.07 -9.36
CA PRO A 203 29.73 -6.98 -8.49
C PRO A 203 29.41 -8.41 -9.06
N GLY A 204 28.71 -9.25 -8.25
CA GLY A 204 27.88 -10.40 -8.68
C GLY A 204 28.42 -11.78 -8.28
N ALA A 205 27.83 -12.48 -7.31
CA ALA A 205 26.82 -13.56 -7.48
C ALA A 205 27.39 -14.78 -8.26
N THR A 206 27.42 -16.03 -7.77
CA THR A 206 26.34 -16.83 -7.14
C THR A 206 26.93 -18.15 -6.60
N ALA A 207 26.25 -18.74 -5.62
CA ALA A 207 26.55 -20.03 -5.00
C ALA A 207 26.12 -21.25 -5.84
N GLY A 208 26.67 -22.42 -5.49
CA GLY A 208 26.28 -23.77 -5.95
C GLY A 208 27.39 -24.40 -6.80
N GLY A 209 27.98 -25.55 -6.51
CA GLY A 209 27.51 -26.73 -5.79
C GLY A 209 27.98 -27.94 -6.62
N ASP A 210 28.62 -28.89 -5.94
CA ASP A 210 29.41 -30.01 -6.47
C ASP A 210 28.78 -30.85 -7.59
N GLY A 211 29.63 -31.41 -8.47
CA GLY A 211 29.20 -32.46 -9.40
C GLY A 211 30.18 -32.90 -10.48
N GLN A 212 31.24 -33.62 -10.08
CA GLN A 212 31.82 -34.81 -10.76
C GLN A 212 32.26 -34.80 -12.26
N GLN A 213 33.52 -35.26 -12.43
CA GLN A 213 34.06 -36.18 -13.47
C GLN A 213 34.57 -35.64 -14.85
N LYS A 214 35.90 -35.38 -14.89
CA LYS A 214 37.01 -36.03 -15.67
C LYS A 214 36.71 -36.64 -17.09
N PRO A 215 37.76 -36.85 -17.92
CA PRO A 215 38.45 -36.04 -18.97
C PRO A 215 38.10 -36.60 -20.40
N PRO A 216 38.83 -36.42 -21.55
CA PRO A 216 40.11 -35.75 -21.84
C PRO A 216 40.13 -34.77 -23.03
N ALA A 217 41.26 -34.06 -23.16
CA ALA A 217 41.76 -33.39 -24.37
C ALA A 217 41.99 -34.42 -25.53
N PRO A 218 42.41 -34.06 -26.77
CA PRO A 218 42.84 -32.75 -27.29
C PRO A 218 42.30 -32.42 -28.71
N GLY A 219 42.62 -31.23 -29.22
CA GLY A 219 42.93 -31.09 -30.65
C GLY A 219 42.14 -30.06 -31.44
N ALA A 220 42.90 -29.07 -31.93
CA ALA A 220 42.78 -28.43 -33.23
C ALA A 220 41.56 -27.51 -33.51
N THR A 221 41.83 -26.20 -33.36
CA THR A 221 41.42 -25.11 -34.28
C THR A 221 41.72 -25.45 -35.76
N PRO A 222 41.34 -24.62 -36.76
CA PRO A 222 40.26 -23.61 -36.94
C PRO A 222 39.61 -23.82 -38.35
N PRO A 223 39.36 -22.79 -39.21
CA PRO A 223 38.45 -21.64 -39.17
C PRO A 223 37.39 -21.67 -40.29
N GLY A 224 36.44 -20.73 -40.31
CA GLY A 224 35.80 -20.32 -41.57
C GLY A 224 34.33 -19.88 -41.48
N ALA A 225 34.11 -18.57 -41.37
CA ALA A 225 32.89 -17.91 -41.87
C ALA A 225 32.94 -17.83 -43.42
N PRO A 226 31.93 -17.33 -44.19
CA PRO A 226 30.64 -16.71 -43.83
C PRO A 226 29.48 -17.23 -44.75
N PRO A 227 28.52 -16.40 -45.20
CA PRO A 227 27.17 -16.17 -44.68
C PRO A 227 26.04 -16.93 -45.41
N GLY A 228 24.93 -17.20 -44.73
CA GLY A 228 23.73 -17.82 -45.31
C GLY A 228 22.93 -16.87 -46.21
N LYS A 229 22.61 -17.33 -47.42
CA LYS A 229 21.59 -16.75 -48.33
C LYS A 229 20.17 -17.04 -47.80
N PRO A 230 19.19 -16.16 -48.04
CA PRO A 230 17.78 -16.45 -47.75
C PRO A 230 17.16 -17.43 -48.75
N ALA A 231 16.27 -18.31 -48.25
CA ALA A 231 15.53 -19.33 -48.98
C ALA A 231 14.26 -18.77 -49.67
N PRO A 232 13.70 -19.46 -50.68
CA PRO A 232 12.78 -18.88 -51.67
C PRO A 232 11.29 -18.92 -51.28
N GLU A 233 10.56 -18.03 -51.95
CA GLU A 233 9.09 -17.91 -51.99
C GLU A 233 8.41 -19.23 -52.43
N GLY A 234 7.33 -19.56 -51.73
CA GLY A 234 6.41 -20.65 -52.07
C GLY A 234 5.16 -20.11 -52.77
N THR A 235 4.81 -20.81 -53.85
CA THR A 235 3.56 -20.83 -54.64
C THR A 235 2.27 -20.69 -53.85
#